data_AF-A0A6A4IEI3-F1
#
_entry.id   AF-A0A6A4IEI3-F1
#
_cell.length_a   1.000
_cell.length_b   1.000
_cell.length_c   1.000
_cell.angle_alpha   90.00
_cell.angle_beta   90.00
_cell.angle_gamma   90.00
#
_symmetry.space_group_name_H-M   'P 1'
#
loop_
_entity.id
_entity.type
_entity.pdbx_description
1 polymer ?
#
loop_
_entity_poly.entity_id
_entity_poly.type
_entity_poly.pdbx_seq_one_letter_code
_entity_poly.pdbx_strand_id
1 'polypeptide(L)'
;MMVSSAPGPGQSPNFVASDPAFPGFQSYCAVDATNPNSPPLLAFGGITNGFALCTNTSINANGRLDVVFEPQTNNLNYVSDDCIPVAIEVIVD
;
A
#
# COMPACT_ATOMS: atom_id res chain seq x y z
N MET A 1 9.17 21.10 2.90
CA MET A 1 8.32 20.74 1.74
C MET A 1 8.29 19.22 1.69
N MET A 2 7.22 18.59 2.18
CA MET A 2 7.10 17.12 2.21
C MET A 2 6.51 16.69 0.88
N VAL A 3 7.35 16.22 -0.03
CA VAL A 3 6.92 15.60 -1.28
C VAL A 3 6.48 14.18 -0.96
N SER A 4 5.17 13.91 -1.06
CA SER A 4 4.63 12.56 -1.18
C SER A 4 5.12 12.01 -2.52
N SER A 5 6.20 11.23 -2.51
CA SER A 5 6.54 10.39 -3.66
C SER A 5 5.62 9.18 -3.63
N ALA A 6 4.92 8.93 -4.73
CA ALA A 6 4.21 7.66 -4.92
C ALA A 6 5.20 6.51 -4.65
N PRO A 7 4.86 5.51 -3.81
CA PRO A 7 5.72 4.34 -3.68
C PRO A 7 5.90 3.73 -5.07
N GLY A 8 7.15 3.60 -5.47
CA GLY A 8 7.47 2.80 -6.63
C GLY A 8 7.13 1.33 -6.37
N PRO A 9 7.06 0.50 -7.42
CA PRO A 9 6.92 -0.94 -7.26
C PRO A 9 7.92 -1.48 -6.23
N GLY A 10 7.41 -2.27 -5.29
CA GLY A 10 8.21 -2.87 -4.23
C GLY A 10 8.58 -1.94 -3.09
N GLN A 11 7.87 -0.82 -2.89
CA GLN A 11 8.00 0.04 -1.72
C GLN A 11 6.80 -0.07 -0.79
N SER A 12 7.06 0.09 0.52
CA SER A 12 5.99 0.22 1.50
C SER A 12 5.28 1.57 1.35
N PRO A 13 3.94 1.62 1.46
CA PRO A 13 3.19 2.84 1.33
C PRO A 13 3.44 3.76 2.52
N ASN A 14 3.63 5.05 2.25
CA ASN A 14 3.52 6.08 3.27
C ASN A 14 2.12 6.71 3.19
N PHE A 15 1.26 6.39 4.15
CA PHE A 15 -0.08 6.96 4.23
C PHE A 15 0.00 8.38 4.80
N VAL A 16 0.23 9.36 3.94
CA VAL A 16 0.13 10.78 4.32
C VAL A 16 -1.26 11.28 3.97
N ALA A 17 -2.14 11.36 4.97
CA ALA A 17 -3.36 12.14 4.83
C ALA A 17 -2.99 13.63 4.93
N SER A 18 -3.20 14.40 3.86
CA SER A 18 -3.09 15.86 3.89
C SER A 18 -4.42 16.49 3.53
N ASP A 19 -4.81 17.51 4.28
CA ASP A 19 -5.93 18.40 3.94
C ASP A 19 -5.41 19.84 3.86
N PRO A 20 -5.38 20.47 2.67
CA PRO A 20 -5.85 19.95 1.38
C PRO A 20 -4.94 18.85 0.80
N ALA A 21 -5.54 17.98 -0.03
CA ALA A 21 -4.78 16.99 -0.80
C ALA A 21 -3.70 17.70 -1.63
N PHE A 22 -2.44 17.27 -1.51
CA PHE A 22 -1.35 17.90 -2.27
C PHE A 22 -1.63 17.83 -3.78
N PRO A 23 -1.58 18.97 -4.50
CA PRO A 23 -1.81 18.97 -5.95
C PRO A 23 -0.65 18.25 -6.63
N GLY A 24 -0.89 17.02 -7.12
CA GLY A 24 0.05 16.36 -8.01
C GLY A 24 0.04 14.83 -8.03
N PHE A 25 -0.44 14.14 -6.99
CA PHE A 25 -0.46 12.67 -7.00
C PHE A 25 -1.66 12.11 -6.22
N GLN A 26 -2.70 11.68 -6.95
CA GLN A 26 -3.69 10.74 -6.42
C GLN A 26 -3.11 9.33 -6.51
N SER A 27 -2.16 9.02 -5.65
CA SER A 27 -1.58 7.68 -5.59
C SER A 27 -2.62 6.69 -5.05
N TYR A 28 -3.25 7.03 -3.92
CA TYR A 28 -4.25 6.20 -3.26
C TYR A 28 -5.65 6.74 -3.44
N CYS A 29 -6.60 5.87 -3.78
CA CYS A 29 -8.02 6.19 -3.80
C CYS A 29 -8.84 5.04 -3.23
N ALA A 30 -10.01 5.37 -2.66
CA ALA A 30 -11.04 4.39 -2.38
C ALA A 30 -11.81 4.11 -3.68
N VAL A 31 -12.00 2.85 -4.02
CA VAL A 31 -12.85 2.42 -5.14
C VAL A 31 -13.96 1.53 -4.63
N ASP A 32 -15.13 1.63 -5.25
CA ASP A 32 -16.27 0.81 -4.87
C ASP A 32 -15.93 -0.68 -5.00
N ALA A 33 -16.32 -1.45 -3.98
CA ALA A 33 -16.23 -2.90 -4.08
C ALA A 33 -17.19 -3.44 -5.14
N THR A 34 -16.85 -4.61 -5.70
CA THR A 34 -17.70 -5.30 -6.69
C THR A 34 -19.06 -5.70 -6.11
N ASN A 35 -19.14 -5.89 -4.79
CA ASN A 35 -20.39 -6.06 -4.06
C ASN A 35 -20.80 -4.71 -3.43
N PRO A 36 -22.00 -4.19 -3.71
CA PRO A 36 -22.46 -2.90 -3.17
C PRO A 36 -22.64 -2.88 -1.65
N ASN A 37 -22.65 -4.03 -0.98
CA ASN A 37 -22.69 -4.12 0.48
C ASN A 37 -21.30 -4.29 1.13
N SER A 38 -20.23 -4.32 0.34
CA SER A 38 -18.85 -4.42 0.85
C SER A 38 -18.23 -3.04 1.03
N PRO A 39 -17.34 -2.86 2.01
CA PRO A 39 -16.58 -1.62 2.15
C PRO A 39 -15.79 -1.29 0.87
N PRO A 40 -15.58 -0.01 0.55
CA PRO A 40 -14.73 0.36 -0.56
C PRO A 40 -13.30 -0.18 -0.36
N LEU A 41 -12.62 -0.52 -1.45
CA LEU A 41 -11.26 -1.03 -1.43
C LEU A 41 -10.26 0.10 -1.64
N LEU A 42 -9.11 0.00 -1.01
CA LEU A 42 -7.96 0.83 -1.32
C LEU A 42 -7.40 0.42 -2.67
N ALA A 43 -7.22 1.39 -3.56
CA ALA A 43 -6.51 1.23 -4.82
C ALA A 43 -5.28 2.14 -4.85
N PHE A 44 -4.24 1.69 -5.54
CA PHE A 44 -3.16 2.56 -5.98
C PHE A 44 -3.08 2.58 -7.51
N GLY A 45 -3.17 3.77 -8.11
CA GLY A 45 -3.23 3.89 -9.58
C GLY A 45 -4.39 3.11 -10.22
N GLY A 46 -5.49 2.89 -9.48
CA GLY A 46 -6.64 2.08 -9.92
C GLY A 46 -6.50 0.57 -9.69
N ILE A 47 -5.37 0.10 -9.16
CA ILE A 47 -5.10 -1.32 -8.89
C ILE A 47 -5.40 -1.63 -7.41
N THR A 48 -6.37 -2.51 -7.16
CA THR A 48 -6.79 -2.92 -5.81
C THR A 48 -6.15 -4.22 -5.33
N ASN A 49 -5.63 -5.03 -6.25
CA ASN A 49 -5.04 -6.35 -5.97
C ASN A 49 -3.51 -6.35 -6.01
N GLY A 50 -2.88 -5.17 -6.00
CA GLY A 50 -1.42 -5.01 -6.01
C GLY A 50 -0.78 -5.06 -4.63
N PHE A 51 -1.56 -5.14 -3.55
CA PHE A 51 -1.04 -5.08 -2.19
C PHE A 51 -0.64 -6.47 -1.68
N ALA A 52 0.43 -6.53 -0.90
CA ALA A 52 0.84 -7.70 -0.15
C ALA A 52 1.34 -7.32 1.25
N LEU A 53 1.23 -8.25 2.19
CA LEU A 53 1.94 -8.18 3.48
C LEU A 53 3.26 -8.92 3.35
N CYS A 54 4.36 -8.22 3.55
CA CYS A 54 5.71 -8.77 3.44
C CYS A 54 6.45 -8.61 4.77
N THR A 55 7.19 -9.65 5.17
CA THR A 55 8.03 -9.61 6.37
C THR A 55 9.22 -8.67 6.14
N ASN A 56 9.30 -7.59 6.90
CA ASN A 56 10.39 -6.62 6.81
C ASN A 56 11.67 -7.19 7.46
N THR A 57 12.75 -7.21 6.68
CA THR A 57 14.05 -7.80 7.04
C THR A 57 15.02 -6.80 7.69
N SER A 58 14.65 -5.52 7.76
CA SER A 58 15.47 -4.50 8.40
C SER A 58 15.68 -4.81 9.87
N ILE A 59 16.90 -4.60 10.36
CA ILE A 59 17.28 -4.82 11.76
C ILE A 59 16.39 -4.01 12.73
N ASN A 60 15.88 -2.86 12.30
CA ASN A 60 15.01 -2.00 13.10
C ASN A 60 13.53 -2.39 13.02
N ALA A 61 13.14 -3.24 12.07
CA ALA A 61 11.75 -3.66 11.87
C ALA A 61 11.43 -4.94 12.66
N ASN A 62 12.42 -5.72 13.08
CA ASN A 62 12.25 -6.92 13.91
C ASN A 62 11.18 -7.91 13.36
N GLY A 63 11.18 -8.12 12.04
CA GLY A 63 10.23 -9.03 11.38
C GLY A 63 8.80 -8.49 11.29
N ARG A 64 8.57 -7.19 11.49
CA ARG A 64 7.26 -6.56 11.28
C ARG A 64 6.73 -6.83 9.87
N LEU A 65 5.44 -7.12 9.77
CA LEU A 65 4.74 -7.18 8.49
C LEU A 65 4.46 -5.76 7.99
N ASP A 66 4.96 -5.43 6.81
CA ASP A 66 4.68 -4.18 6.13
C ASP A 66 3.75 -4.44 4.94
N VAL A 67 2.83 -3.53 4.70
CA VAL A 67 2.11 -3.47 3.42
C VAL A 67 3.11 -3.06 2.35
N VAL A 68 3.10 -3.71 1.20
CA VAL A 68 3.92 -3.39 0.03
C VAL A 68 3.03 -3.38 -1.20
N PHE A 69 3.16 -2.34 -2.03
CA PHE A 69 2.49 -2.30 -3.33
C PHE A 69 3.41 -2.90 -4.41
N GLU A 70 2.89 -3.86 -5.17
CA GLU A 70 3.59 -4.62 -6.20
C GLU A 70 4.97 -5.11 -5.73
N PRO A 71 5.03 -6.01 -4.72
CA PRO A 71 6.30 -6.51 -4.21
C PRO A 71 7.18 -7.08 -5.32
N GLN A 72 8.47 -6.78 -5.24
CA GLN A 72 9.47 -7.14 -6.25
C GLN A 72 10.42 -8.19 -5.67
N THR A 73 10.86 -9.12 -6.52
CA THR A 73 11.95 -10.05 -6.17
C THR A 73 13.25 -9.30 -5.89
N ASN A 74 14.09 -9.81 -4.99
CA ASN A 74 15.40 -9.24 -4.63
C ASN A 74 15.34 -7.86 -3.96
N ASN A 75 14.28 -7.55 -3.22
CA ASN A 75 14.25 -6.35 -2.39
C ASN A 75 15.06 -6.53 -1.09
N LEU A 76 15.81 -5.51 -0.67
CA LEU A 76 16.62 -5.57 0.55
C LEU A 76 15.78 -5.40 1.84
N ASN A 77 14.57 -4.87 1.72
CA ASN A 77 13.74 -4.47 2.86
C ASN A 77 12.70 -5.51 3.26
N TYR A 78 12.48 -6.55 2.46
CA TYR A 78 11.56 -7.65 2.77
C TYR A 78 11.91 -8.93 2.02
N VAL A 79 11.41 -10.07 2.51
CA VAL A 79 11.48 -11.36 1.80
C VAL A 79 10.31 -11.48 0.85
N SER A 80 10.56 -11.48 -0.46
CA SER A 80 9.49 -11.57 -1.48
C SER A 80 8.69 -12.87 -1.41
N ASP A 81 9.35 -13.97 -1.03
CA ASP A 81 8.74 -15.30 -0.98
C ASP A 81 7.74 -15.45 0.17
N ASP A 82 7.86 -14.60 1.19
CA ASP A 82 6.96 -14.55 2.34
C ASP A 82 5.84 -13.51 2.15
N CYS A 83 5.77 -12.83 0.99
CA CYS A 83 4.74 -11.85 0.72
C CYS A 83 3.39 -12.52 0.46
N ILE A 84 2.39 -12.18 1.26
CA ILE A 84 1.02 -12.69 1.14
C ILE A 84 0.16 -11.63 0.46
N PRO A 85 -0.44 -11.90 -0.73
CA PRO A 85 -1.35 -10.96 -1.38
C PRO A 85 -2.56 -10.65 -0.50
N VAL A 86 -2.94 -9.37 -0.43
CA VAL A 86 -4.09 -8.90 0.36
C VAL A 86 -4.91 -7.87 -0.42
N ALA A 87 -6.20 -7.79 -0.09
CA ALA A 87 -7.03 -6.63 -0.41
C ALA A 87 -7.20 -5.79 0.86
N ILE A 88 -7.21 -4.47 0.73
CA ILE A 88 -7.35 -3.54 1.86
C ILE A 88 -8.71 -2.88 1.77
N GLU A 89 -9.55 -3.09 2.78
CA GLU A 89 -10.85 -2.43 2.94
C GLU A 89 -10.68 -1.07 3.64
N VAL A 90 -11.39 -0.07 3.17
CA VAL A 90 -11.43 1.27 3.77
C VAL A 90 -12.70 1.36 4.62
N ILE A 91 -12.51 1.50 5.93
CA ILE A 91 -13.60 1.75 6.87
C ILE A 91 -13.86 3.26 6.94
N VAL A 92 -15.10 3.65 6.72
CA VAL A 92 -15.58 5.04 6.82
C VAL A 92 -16.53 5.10 8.01
N ASP A 93 -16.10 5.79 9.06
CA ASP A 93 -16.90 6.10 10.26
C ASP A 93 -17.74 7.37 10.07
#